data_AF-A0ABD2NK66-F1
#
_entry.id   AF-A0ABD2NK66-F1
#
_cell.length_a   1.000
_cell.length_b   1.000
_cell.length_c   1.000
_cell.angle_alpha   90.00
_cell.angle_beta   90.00
_cell.angle_gamma   90.00
#
_symmetry.space_group_name_H-M   'P 1'
#
loop_
_entity.id
_entity.type
_entity.pdbx_description
1 polymer ?
#
loop_
_entity_poly.entity_id
_entity_poly.type
_entity_poly.pdbx_seq_one_letter_code
_entity_poly.pdbx_strand_id
1 'polypeptide(L)' 'MTVSVHPGFEKYLKQSKSGSSSGPEGFTTDFLKKYAPTIATPLGQIMSSSFAYHKLPSAWKTAAITAIYK' A
#
# COMPACT_ATOMS: atom_id res chain seq x y z
N MET A 1 -22.02 6.00 8.57
CA MET A 1 -21.01 6.52 7.64
C MET A 1 -20.37 5.33 6.95
N THR A 2 -20.90 4.93 5.80
CA THR A 2 -20.42 3.78 5.03
C THR A 2 -19.11 4.16 4.35
N VAL A 3 -18.00 3.56 4.77
CA VAL A 3 -16.71 3.74 4.12
C VAL A 3 -16.78 2.96 2.81
N SER A 4 -17.19 3.62 1.73
CA SER A 4 -17.13 3.04 0.39
C SER A 4 -15.66 2.77 0.08
N VAL A 5 -15.24 1.52 0.24
CA VAL A 5 -13.93 1.04 -0.19
C VAL A 5 -13.83 1.35 -1.68
N HIS A 6 -12.92 2.25 -2.05
CA HIS A 6 -12.78 2.63 -3.46
C HIS A 6 -12.39 1.37 -4.25
N PRO A 7 -13.20 0.91 -5.23
CA PRO A 7 -12.98 -0.35 -5.94
C PRO A 7 -11.65 -0.40 -6.72
N GLY A 8 -10.96 0.74 -6.83
CA GLY A 8 -9.64 0.85 -7.42
C GLY A 8 -8.54 0.08 -6.66
N PHE A 9 -8.55 0.01 -5.33
CA PHE A 9 -7.40 -0.53 -4.58
C PHE A 9 -7.10 -1.99 -4.92
N GLU A 10 -8.11 -2.84 -5.00
CA GLU A 10 -7.93 -4.23 -5.39
C GLU A 10 -7.41 -4.34 -6.83
N LYS A 11 -7.93 -3.52 -7.74
CA LYS A 11 -7.48 -3.46 -9.14
C LYS A 11 -6.00 -3.06 -9.23
N TYR A 12 -5.57 -2.04 -8.47
CA TYR A 12 -4.18 -1.61 -8.44
C TYR A 12 -3.25 -2.68 -7.87
N LEU A 13 -3.67 -3.38 -6.80
CA LEU A 13 -2.91 -4.50 -6.25
C LEU A 13 -2.76 -5.64 -7.26
N LYS A 14 -3.81 -5.96 -8.01
CA LYS A 14 -3.77 -6.99 -9.07
C LYS A 14 -2.93 -6.61 -10.29
N GLN A 15 -2.85 -5.33 -10.63
CA GLN A 15 -2.08 -4.82 -11.79
C GLN A 15 -0.58 -4.63 -11.54
N SER A 16 -0.11 -4.88 -10.32
CA SER A 16 1.31 -4.80 -9.97
C SER A 16 2.18 -5.76 -10.80
N LYS A 17 3.41 -5.36 -11.16
CA LYS A 17 4.33 -6.20 -11.97
C LYS A 17 4.84 -7.38 -11.14
N SER A 18 4.58 -8.61 -11.60
CA SER A 18 5.14 -9.81 -10.95
C SER A 18 6.67 -9.83 -11.11
N GLY A 19 7.36 -10.41 -10.13
CA GLY A 19 8.83 -10.45 -10.10
C GLY A 19 9.50 -9.14 -9.68
N SER A 20 8.74 -8.14 -9.20
CA SER A 20 9.34 -6.96 -8.57
C SER A 20 9.96 -7.35 -7.23
N SER A 21 11.05 -6.68 -6.85
CA SER A 21 11.62 -6.81 -5.51
C SER A 21 10.54 -6.56 -4.46
N SER A 22 10.56 -7.33 -3.37
CA SER A 22 9.73 -7.04 -2.20
C SER A 22 9.96 -5.61 -1.75
N GLY A 23 8.89 -4.93 -1.33
CA GLY A 23 9.02 -3.65 -0.68
C GLY A 23 9.75 -3.77 0.67
N PRO A 24 10.05 -2.65 1.34
CA PRO A 24 10.67 -2.64 2.67
C PRO A 24 9.91 -3.46 3.72
N GLU A 25 8.62 -3.72 3.48
CA GLU A 25 7.76 -4.60 4.28
C GLU A 25 7.98 -6.11 4.06
N GLY A 26 8.79 -6.50 3.07
CA GLY A 26 9.13 -7.88 2.78
C GLY A 26 8.06 -8.67 2.00
N PHE A 27 6.90 -8.07 1.72
CA PHE A 27 5.85 -8.73 0.93
C PHE A 27 6.21 -8.76 -0.55
N THR A 28 6.10 -9.95 -1.15
CA THR A 28 6.25 -10.11 -2.59
C THR A 28 5.02 -9.60 -3.32
N THR A 29 5.18 -9.26 -4.59
CA THR A 29 4.06 -8.84 -5.42
C THR A 29 2.98 -9.92 -5.54
N ASP A 30 3.37 -11.18 -5.61
CA ASP A 30 2.43 -12.31 -5.65
C ASP A 30 1.63 -12.47 -4.34
N PHE A 31 2.25 -12.18 -3.20
CA PHE A 31 1.53 -12.11 -1.92
C PHE A 31 0.47 -11.00 -1.95
N LEU A 32 0.84 -9.80 -2.37
CA LEU A 32 -0.09 -8.66 -2.46
C LEU A 32 -1.26 -8.93 -3.42
N LYS A 33 -1.02 -9.61 -4.54
CA LYS A 33 -2.07 -10.02 -5.48
C LYS A 33 -3.02 -11.05 -4.89
N LYS A 34 -2.47 -12.06 -4.20
CA LYS A 34 -3.25 -13.14 -3.58
C LYS A 34 -4.19 -12.60 -2.50
N TYR A 35 -3.70 -11.67 -1.69
CA TYR A 35 -4.47 -11.07 -0.59
C TYR A 35 -5.08 -9.71 -0.94
N ALA A 36 -5.07 -9.31 -2.22
CA ALA A 36 -5.65 -8.06 -2.70
C ALA A 36 -7.07 -7.79 -2.18
N PRO A 37 -8.04 -8.74 -2.21
CA PRO A 37 -9.39 -8.48 -1.70
C PRO A 37 -9.41 -8.22 -0.18
N THR A 38 -8.51 -8.85 0.57
CA THR A 38 -8.41 -8.67 2.03
C THR A 38 -7.69 -7.38 2.39
N ILE A 39 -6.66 -7.00 1.64
CA ILE A 39 -5.81 -5.82 1.90
C ILE A 39 -6.48 -4.53 1.41
N ALA A 40 -7.27 -4.58 0.32
CA ALA A 40 -7.90 -3.40 -0.27
C ALA A 40 -8.78 -2.63 0.73
N THR A 41 -9.54 -3.34 1.56
CA THR A 41 -10.44 -2.75 2.57
C THR A 41 -9.70 -1.96 3.64
N PRO A 42 -8.79 -2.54 4.45
CA PRO A 42 -8.06 -1.80 5.46
C PRO A 42 -7.17 -0.71 4.85
N LEU A 43 -6.57 -0.95 3.67
CA LEU A 43 -5.78 0.06 2.99
C LEU A 43 -6.62 1.28 2.57
N GLY A 44 -7.82 1.02 2.05
CA GLY A 44 -8.79 2.07 1.73
C GLY A 44 -9.18 2.89 2.96
N GLN A 45 -9.46 2.23 4.08
CA GLN A 45 -9.79 2.91 5.34
C GLN A 45 -8.63 3.78 5.83
N ILE A 46 -7.39 3.28 5.82
CA ILE A 46 -6.20 4.05 6.20
C ILE A 46 -6.05 5.27 5.31
N MET A 47 -6.22 5.12 3.99
CA MET A 47 -6.07 6.25 3.06
C MET A 47 -7.19 7.29 3.25
N SER A 48 -8.44 6.86 3.43
CA SER A 48 -9.56 7.75 3.71
C SER A 48 -9.36 8.53 5.01
N SER A 49 -8.95 7.86 6.09
CA SER A 49 -8.61 8.52 7.35
C SER A 49 -7.43 9.47 7.18
N SER A 50 -6.39 9.05 6.46
CA SER A 50 -5.20 9.89 6.24
C SER A 50 -5.55 11.17 5.48
N PHE A 51 -6.43 11.07 4.49
CA PHE A 51 -6.94 12.22 3.75
C PHE A 51 -7.78 13.14 4.62
N ALA A 52 -8.72 12.59 5.41
CA ALA A 52 -9.61 13.37 6.27
C ALA A 52 -8.86 14.11 7.40
N TYR A 53 -7.84 13.48 7.99
CA TYR A 53 -7.08 14.05 9.10
C TYR A 53 -5.79 14.76 8.67
N HIS A 54 -5.51 14.85 7.37
CA HIS A 54 -4.27 15.39 6.80
C HIS A 54 -3.00 14.79 7.45
N LYS A 55 -3.04 13.51 7.82
CA LYS A 55 -1.99 12.84 8.58
C LYS A 55 -1.77 11.43 8.07
N LEU A 56 -0.53 11.13 7.70
CA LEU A 56 -0.10 9.78 7.37
C LEU A 56 0.48 9.04 8.60
N PRO A 57 0.45 7.69 8.61
CA PRO A 57 1.14 6.90 9.61
C PRO A 57 2.61 7.30 9.73
N SER A 58 3.14 7.40 10.96
CA SER A 58 4.54 7.75 11.22
C SER A 58 5.51 6.77 10.54
N ALA A 59 5.17 5.48 10.54
CA ALA A 59 5.93 4.44 9.85
C ALA A 59 6.13 4.72 8.36
N TRP A 60 5.15 5.35 7.69
CA TRP A 60 5.22 5.67 6.26
C TRP A 60 6.02 6.95 5.96
N LYS A 61 6.33 7.74 6.99
CA LYS A 61 7.18 8.94 6.85
C LYS A 61 8.67 8.62 6.94
N THR A 62 9.01 7.36 7.24
CA THR A 62 10.39 6.91 7.37
C THR A 62 10.80 6.19 6.08
N ALA A 63 11.96 6.54 5.52
CA ALA A 63 12.51 5.90 4.33
C ALA A 63 13.96 5.48 4.59
N ALA A 64 14.35 4.31 4.08
CA ALA A 64 15.74 3.89 4.07
C ALA A 64 16.48 4.63 2.94
N ILE A 65 17.34 5.58 3.31
CA ILE A 65 18.13 6.36 2.35
C ILE A 65 19.51 5.74 2.27
N THR A 66 19.86 5.19 1.11
CA THR A 66 21.22 4.71 0.82
C THR A 66 21.92 5.71 -0.08
N ALA A 67 23.05 6.26 0.39
CA ALA A 67 23.89 7.13 -0.43
C ALA A 67 24.50 6.33 -1.58
N ILE A 68 24.39 6.84 -2.81
CA ILE A 68 25.03 6.25 -3.98
C ILE A 68 26.26 7.12 -4.29
N TYR A 69 27.46 6.56 -4.12
CA TYR A 69 28.70 7.23 -4.53
C TYR A 69 28.78 7.19 -6.07
N LYS A 70 29.12 8.33 -6.67
CA LYS A 70 29.25 8.49 -8.13
C LYS A 70 30.69 8.85 -8.48
#